data_AF-A0A410NU10-F1
#
_entry.id   AF-A0A410NU10-F1
#
_cell.length_a   1.000
_cell.length_b   1.000
_cell.length_c   1.000
_cell.angle_alpha   90.00
_cell.angle_beta   90.00
_cell.angle_gamma   90.00
#
_symmetry.space_group_name_H-M   'P 1'
#
loop_
_entity.id
_entity.type
_entity.pdbx_description
1 polymer ?
#
loop_
_entity_poly.entity_id
_entity_poly.type
_entity_poly.pdbx_seq_one_letter_code
_entity_poly.pdbx_strand_id
1 'polypeptide(L)' 'MTGQTYATGKPLPPRDQWVPRIFYRLTNGEPTFYLIELPADDDLNAHAESNPGTLKIEDGLTGEVLWRQQ' A
#
# COMPACT_ATOMS: atom_id res chain seq x y z
N MET A 1 -7.18 24.43 -4.76
CA MET A 1 -6.39 23.21 -4.54
C MET A 1 -7.34 22.02 -4.53
N THR A 2 -7.57 21.38 -5.67
CA THR A 2 -8.20 20.06 -5.69
C THR A 2 -7.09 19.07 -5.36
N GLY A 3 -6.98 18.71 -4.08
CA GLY A 3 -6.10 17.61 -3.67
C GLY A 3 -6.54 16.34 -4.38
N GLN A 4 -5.59 15.54 -4.86
CA GLN A 4 -5.94 14.23 -5.41
C GLN A 4 -6.58 13.40 -4.29
N THR A 5 -7.59 12.64 -4.63
CA THR A 5 -8.24 11.72 -3.71
C THR A 5 -8.01 10.29 -4.15
N TYR A 6 -7.92 9.43 -3.16
CA TYR A 6 -8.15 8.01 -3.30
C TYR A 6 -9.47 7.68 -4.02
N ALA A 7 -9.62 6.43 -4.48
CA ALA A 7 -10.87 5.97 -5.11
C ALA A 7 -12.06 6.00 -4.13
N THR A 8 -11.76 5.93 -2.84
CA THR A 8 -12.74 6.07 -1.74
C THR A 8 -13.17 7.52 -1.46
N GLY A 9 -12.58 8.51 -2.14
CA GLY A 9 -12.83 9.93 -1.91
C GLY A 9 -12.06 10.54 -0.73
N LYS A 10 -11.24 9.74 -0.02
CA LYS A 10 -10.32 10.25 1.00
C LYS A 10 -9.18 11.04 0.33
N PRO A 11 -8.68 12.14 0.93
CA PRO A 11 -7.55 12.87 0.36
C PRO A 11 -6.31 11.99 0.32
N LEU A 12 -5.55 12.06 -0.78
CA LEU A 12 -4.21 11.49 -0.83
C LEU A 12 -3.29 12.26 0.12
N PRO A 13 -2.39 11.57 0.83
CA PRO A 13 -1.31 12.24 1.54
C PRO A 13 -0.45 13.04 0.54
N PRO A 14 0.20 14.14 0.99
CA PRO A 14 1.24 14.81 0.22
C PRO A 14 2.29 13.82 -0.28
N ARG A 15 2.77 14.00 -1.52
CA ARG A 15 3.70 13.08 -2.20
C ARG A 15 4.94 12.74 -1.36
N ASP A 16 5.54 13.74 -0.73
CA ASP A 16 6.76 13.58 0.07
C ASP A 16 6.51 13.06 1.49
N GLN A 17 5.25 12.82 1.87
CA GLN A 17 4.92 12.30 3.19
C GLN A 17 5.20 10.80 3.24
N TRP A 18 5.96 10.39 4.25
CA TRP A 18 6.11 8.98 4.61
C TRP A 18 4.82 8.49 5.27
N VAL A 19 4.26 7.41 4.74
CA VAL A 19 3.01 6.82 5.20
C VAL A 19 3.16 5.31 5.40
N PRO A 20 2.51 4.74 6.42
CA PRO A 20 2.52 3.31 6.63
C PRO A 20 1.79 2.61 5.49
N ARG A 21 2.43 1.60 4.91
CA ARG A 21 1.86 0.67 3.93
C ARG A 21 1.81 -0.72 4.54
N ILE A 22 0.64 -1.35 4.51
CA ILE A 22 0.44 -2.70 5.04
C ILE A 22 0.49 -3.69 3.88
N PHE A 23 1.51 -4.55 3.88
CA PHE A 23 1.67 -5.62 2.91
C PHE A 23 1.04 -6.88 3.47
N TYR A 24 0.01 -7.39 2.80
CA TYR A 24 -0.61 -8.67 3.11
C TYR A 24 -0.02 -9.73 2.19
N ARG A 25 0.44 -10.85 2.76
CA ARG A 25 1.10 -11.93 2.01
C ARG A 25 0.75 -13.31 2.56
N LEU A 26 1.00 -14.34 1.76
CA LEU A 26 1.07 -15.72 2.26
C LEU A 26 2.50 -16.05 2.67
N THR A 27 2.66 -16.59 3.87
CA THR A 27 3.93 -17.15 4.36
C THR A 27 3.68 -18.59 4.76
N ASN A 28 4.27 -19.55 4.03
CA ASN A 28 4.02 -20.99 4.20
C ASN A 28 2.53 -21.38 4.12
N GLY A 29 1.76 -20.71 3.25
CA GLY A 29 0.32 -20.97 3.07
C GLY A 29 -0.59 -20.25 4.06
N GLU A 30 -0.05 -19.61 5.09
CA GLU A 30 -0.82 -18.87 6.09
C GLU A 30 -0.83 -17.36 5.79
N PRO A 31 -1.96 -16.66 5.99
CA PRO A 31 -2.05 -15.22 5.80
C PRO A 31 -1.26 -14.49 6.88
N THR A 32 -0.38 -13.59 6.44
CA THR A 32 0.42 -12.73 7.31
C THR A 32 0.40 -11.31 6.76
N PHE A 33 0.66 -10.32 7.62
CA PHE A 33 0.84 -8.95 7.19
C PHE A 33 1.99 -8.29 7.94
N TYR A 34 2.58 -7.28 7.32
CA TYR A 34 3.63 -6.45 7.91
C TYR A 34 3.50 -5.02 7.40
N LEU A 35 4.09 -4.09 8.13
CA LEU A 35 4.03 -2.66 7.85
C LEU A 35 5.40 -2.16 7.39
N ILE A 36 5.41 -1.34 6.35
CA ILE A 36 6.58 -0.58 5.90
C ILE A 36 6.17 0.89 5.77
N GLU A 37 6.98 1.82 6.26
CA GLU A 37 6.80 3.24 5.92
C GLU A 37 7.42 3.52 4.57
N LEU A 38 6.62 4.03 3.63
CA LEU A 38 7.06 4.40 2.28
C LEU A 38 6.59 5.82 1.94
N PRO A 39 7.28 6.55 1.05
CA PRO A 39 6.75 7.77 0.46
C PRO A 39 5.35 7.54 -0.13
N ALA A 40 4.48 8.55 -0.04
CA ALA A 40 3.10 8.45 -0.49
C ALA A 40 2.98 8.12 -1.99
N ASP A 41 3.94 8.57 -2.80
CA ASP A 41 3.99 8.36 -4.24
C ASP A 41 5.00 7.30 -4.71
N ASP A 42 5.46 6.44 -3.79
CA ASP A 42 6.35 5.33 -4.11
C ASP A 42 5.71 4.26 -5.04
N ASP A 43 6.53 3.51 -5.76
CA ASP A 43 6.06 2.52 -6.74
C ASP A 43 5.70 1.19 -6.06
N LEU A 44 4.42 1.05 -5.73
CA LEU A 44 3.90 -0.15 -5.06
C LEU A 44 3.98 -1.42 -5.92
N ASN A 45 4.03 -1.31 -7.26
CA ASN A 45 4.23 -2.49 -8.11
C ASN A 45 5.64 -3.04 -7.93
N ALA A 46 6.66 -2.17 -7.97
CA ALA A 46 8.06 -2.56 -7.77
C ALA A 46 8.29 -3.19 -6.38
N HIS A 47 7.62 -2.65 -5.34
CA HIS A 47 7.65 -3.26 -4.01
C HIS A 47 6.97 -4.63 -3.96
N ALA A 48 5.82 -4.81 -4.61
CA ALA A 48 5.14 -6.10 -4.66
C ALA A 48 5.97 -7.17 -5.38
N GLU A 49 6.63 -6.82 -6.50
CA GLU A 49 7.54 -7.71 -7.23
C GLU A 49 8.77 -8.10 -6.39
N SER A 50 9.32 -7.13 -5.65
CA SER A 50 10.45 -7.35 -4.74
C SER A 50 10.09 -8.18 -3.50
N ASN A 51 8.79 -8.34 -3.22
CA ASN A 51 8.28 -9.11 -2.09
C ASN A 51 7.34 -10.24 -2.57
N PRO A 52 7.90 -11.35 -3.12
CA PRO A 52 7.12 -12.46 -3.64
C PRO A 52 6.11 -13.02 -2.62
N GLY A 53 4.87 -13.25 -3.08
CA GLY A 53 3.76 -13.71 -2.25
C GLY A 53 2.91 -12.59 -1.63
N THR A 54 3.21 -11.32 -1.95
CA THR A 54 2.33 -10.18 -1.65
C THR A 54 1.01 -10.33 -2.41
N LEU A 55 -0.10 -10.28 -1.68
CA LEU A 55 -1.46 -10.42 -2.21
C LEU A 55 -2.14 -9.06 -2.42
N LYS A 56 -1.96 -8.15 -1.47
CA LYS A 56 -2.50 -6.78 -1.51
C LYS A 56 -1.63 -5.85 -0.67
N ILE A 57 -1.63 -4.58 -1.03
CA ILE A 57 -1.01 -3.50 -0.26
C ILE A 57 -2.09 -2.49 0.09
N GLU A 58 -2.15 -2.12 1.37
CA GLU A 58 -3.08 -1.12 1.88
C GLU A 58 -2.36 0.12 2.40
N ASP A 59 -3.02 1.27 2.30
CA ASP A 59 -2.69 2.44 3.11
C ASP A 59 -3.01 2.14 4.58
N GLY A 60 -2.00 2.18 5.45
CA GLY A 60 -2.14 1.84 6.86
C GLY A 60 -2.90 2.87 7.70
N LEU A 61 -3.11 4.09 7.19
CA LEU A 61 -3.92 5.13 7.85
C LEU A 61 -5.38 5.07 7.42
N THR A 62 -5.65 4.72 6.15
CA THR A 62 -7.00 4.78 5.59
C THR A 62 -7.64 3.42 5.37
N GLY A 63 -6.87 2.33 5.38
CA GLY A 63 -7.30 0.97 5.04
C GLY A 63 -7.58 0.75 3.56
N GLU A 64 -7.14 1.67 2.70
CA GLU A 64 -7.42 1.60 1.27
C GLU A 64 -6.49 0.65 0.54
N VAL A 65 -7.05 -0.22 -0.31
CA VAL A 65 -6.27 -1.11 -1.18
C VAL A 65 -5.70 -0.32 -2.34
N LEU A 66 -4.39 -0.13 -2.32
CA LEU A 66 -3.66 0.63 -3.35
C LEU A 66 -3.12 -0.27 -4.45
N TRP A 67 -2.89 -1.53 -4.12
CA TRP A 67 -2.38 -2.53 -5.03
C TRP A 67 -2.95 -3.90 -4.68
N ARG A 68 -3.18 -4.73 -5.69
CA ARG A 68 -3.62 -6.13 -5.54
C ARG A 68 -3.00 -6.98 -6.64
N GLN A 69 -2.63 -8.22 -6.30
CA GLN A 69 -2.19 -9.21 -7.26
C GLN A 69 -3.28 -9.42 -8.33
N GLN A 70 -2.89 -9.31 -9.61
CA GLN A 70 -3.78 -9.52 -10.76
C GLN A 70 -4.05 -11.00 -11.01
#